data_AF-A0A969I617-F1
#
_entry.id   AF-A0A969I617-F1
#
_cell.length_a   1.000
_cell.length_b   1.000
_cell.length_c   1.000
_cell.angle_alpha   90.00
_cell.angle_beta   90.00
_cell.angle_gamma   90.00
#
_symmetry.space_group_name_H-M   'P 1'
#
loop_
_entity.id
_entity.type
_entity.pdbx_description
1 polymer ?
#
loop_
_entity_poly.entity_id
_entity_poly.type
_entity_poly.pdbx_seq_one_letter_code
_entity_poly.pdbx_strand_id
1 'polypeptide(L)'
;MDVLSEELTAKVAAHVADNLATYVRRPHQINQLNAEAIRLGQLNPSRLDQLETHFWQQIQYFPSTQYLYFGAADGSFRGAERLGANQLALNVVDRSQPEQLVRYLASSNGGRTSILDEQSGYEPRQRPWYRAAIQSDTPTWSEIYPDFNSQRLGITAVQAIHSTDGRLLGVLGVDLFSRAWRDSSAIFRSAAVVRPILSSAMVCSSPALTRV
;
A
#
# COMPACT_ATOMS: atom_id res chain seq x y z
N MET A 1 -9.31 21.37 -39.54
CA MET A 1 -8.06 20.93 -38.88
C MET A 1 -8.17 20.99 -37.35
N ASP A 2 -9.03 21.83 -36.75
CA ASP A 2 -9.19 21.91 -35.28
C ASP A 2 -9.92 20.75 -34.61
N VAL A 3 -11.00 20.22 -35.20
CA VAL A 3 -11.84 19.19 -34.56
C VAL A 3 -11.06 17.90 -34.27
N LEU A 4 -10.13 17.52 -35.16
CA LEU A 4 -9.30 16.31 -34.99
C LEU A 4 -8.25 16.50 -33.88
N SER A 5 -7.77 17.72 -33.66
CA SER A 5 -6.82 18.08 -32.61
C SER A 5 -7.49 18.08 -31.23
N GLU A 6 -8.73 18.59 -31.16
CA GLU A 6 -9.53 18.58 -29.94
C GLU A 6 -9.96 17.17 -29.53
N GLU A 7 -10.39 16.33 -30.48
CA GLU A 7 -10.78 14.94 -30.23
C GLU A 7 -9.59 14.09 -29.76
N LEU A 8 -8.42 14.28 -30.37
CA LEU A 8 -7.19 13.60 -29.96
C LEU A 8 -6.73 14.05 -28.56
N THR A 9 -6.82 15.35 -28.26
CA THR A 9 -6.48 15.91 -26.94
C THR A 9 -7.40 15.37 -25.86
N ALA A 10 -8.71 15.31 -26.12
CA ALA A 10 -9.69 14.74 -25.19
C ALA A 10 -9.44 13.23 -24.96
N LYS A 11 -9.11 12.48 -26.02
CA LYS A 11 -8.80 11.05 -25.91
C LYS A 11 -7.53 10.77 -25.10
N VAL A 12 -6.49 11.58 -25.29
CA VAL A 12 -5.26 11.50 -24.49
C VAL A 12 -5.55 11.85 -23.04
N ALA A 13 -6.29 12.92 -22.76
CA ALA A 13 -6.65 13.31 -21.40
C ALA A 13 -7.48 12.23 -20.67
N ALA A 14 -8.47 11.64 -21.36
CA ALA A 14 -9.26 10.53 -20.83
C ALA A 14 -8.39 9.30 -20.51
N HIS A 15 -7.48 8.94 -21.42
CA HIS A 15 -6.58 7.81 -21.20
C HIS A 15 -5.62 8.05 -20.02
N VAL A 16 -5.10 9.27 -19.86
CA VAL A 16 -4.28 9.65 -18.70
C VAL A 16 -5.09 9.59 -17.41
N ALA A 17 -6.33 10.09 -17.41
CA ALA A 17 -7.22 10.04 -16.25
C ALA A 17 -7.55 8.60 -15.84
N ASP A 18 -7.87 7.73 -16.79
CA ASP A 18 -8.16 6.31 -16.54
C ASP A 18 -6.95 5.56 -15.98
N ASN A 19 -5.76 5.83 -16.53
CA ASN A 19 -4.52 5.25 -16.04
C ASN A 19 -4.21 5.71 -14.60
N LEU A 20 -4.39 7.00 -14.30
CA LEU A 20 -4.18 7.55 -12.97
C LEU A 20 -5.20 7.01 -11.97
N ALA A 21 -6.47 6.94 -12.35
CA ALA A 21 -7.53 6.41 -11.50
C ALA A 21 -7.28 4.92 -11.19
N THR A 22 -6.80 4.15 -12.16
CA THR A 22 -6.41 2.76 -11.96
C THR A 22 -5.20 2.63 -11.04
N TYR A 23 -4.20 3.50 -11.21
CA TYR A 23 -3.00 3.53 -10.36
C TYR A 23 -3.34 3.80 -8.89
N VAL A 24 -4.28 4.70 -8.62
CA VAL A 24 -4.73 5.06 -7.27
C VAL A 24 -5.70 4.03 -6.68
N ARG A 25 -6.58 3.40 -7.48
CA ARG A 25 -7.54 2.41 -6.96
C ARG A 25 -6.89 1.07 -6.60
N ARG A 26 -5.90 0.61 -7.36
CA ARG A 26 -5.30 -0.72 -7.19
C ARG A 26 -4.80 -1.02 -5.77
N PRO A 27 -4.05 -0.12 -5.10
CA PRO A 27 -3.62 -0.33 -3.71
C PRO A 27 -4.77 -0.62 -2.74
N HIS A 28 -5.87 0.13 -2.85
CA HIS A 28 -7.08 -0.11 -2.05
C HIS A 28 -7.72 -1.46 -2.35
N GLN A 29 -7.80 -1.84 -3.63
CA GLN A 29 -8.34 -3.14 -4.04
C GLN A 29 -7.49 -4.30 -3.49
N ILE A 30 -6.16 -4.17 -3.50
CA ILE A 30 -5.25 -5.18 -2.93
C ILE A 30 -5.50 -5.33 -1.42
N ASN A 31 -5.58 -4.22 -0.68
CA ASN A 31 -5.92 -4.25 0.74
C ASN A 31 -7.29 -4.90 0.99
N GLN A 32 -8.29 -4.54 0.20
CA GLN A 32 -9.64 -5.10 0.32
C GLN A 32 -9.65 -6.62 0.09
N LEU A 33 -8.94 -7.11 -0.92
CA LEU A 33 -8.80 -8.55 -1.18
C LEU A 33 -8.14 -9.27 -0.01
N ASN A 34 -7.11 -8.68 0.58
CA ASN A 34 -6.41 -9.26 1.74
C ASN A 34 -7.28 -9.23 3.00
N ALA A 35 -7.99 -8.13 3.24
CA ALA A 35 -8.94 -8.00 4.34
C ALA A 35 -10.07 -9.02 4.24
N GLU A 36 -10.59 -9.25 3.03
CA GLU A 36 -11.63 -10.23 2.77
C GLU A 36 -11.12 -11.66 2.96
N ALA A 37 -9.92 -11.98 2.47
CA ALA A 37 -9.28 -13.28 2.71
C ALA A 37 -9.09 -13.53 4.23
N ILE A 38 -8.75 -12.51 5.01
CA ILE A 38 -8.68 -12.60 6.47
C ILE A 38 -10.07 -12.83 7.07
N ARG A 39 -11.07 -12.06 6.65
CA ARG A 39 -12.46 -12.16 7.14
C ARG A 39 -13.06 -13.54 6.86
N LEU A 40 -12.74 -14.12 5.71
CA LEU A 40 -13.17 -15.46 5.30
C LEU A 40 -12.33 -16.59 5.93
N GLY A 41 -11.31 -16.27 6.74
CA GLY A 41 -10.44 -17.25 7.39
C GLY A 41 -9.45 -17.95 6.45
N GLN A 42 -9.30 -17.46 5.21
CA GLN A 42 -8.35 -17.97 4.23
C GLN A 42 -6.91 -17.52 4.54
N LEU A 43 -6.78 -16.37 5.22
CA LEU A 43 -5.51 -15.80 5.63
C LEU A 43 -5.55 -15.49 7.12
N ASN A 44 -4.59 -16.00 7.90
CA ASN A 44 -4.55 -15.77 9.34
C ASN A 44 -3.58 -14.63 9.68
N PRO A 45 -4.06 -13.49 10.22
CA PRO A 45 -3.20 -12.34 10.52
C PRO A 45 -2.22 -12.58 11.68
N SER A 46 -2.39 -13.66 12.45
CA SER A 46 -1.44 -14.12 13.47
C SER A 46 -0.37 -15.06 12.91
N ARG A 47 -0.51 -15.52 11.65
CA ARG A 47 0.45 -16.38 10.95
C ARG A 47 1.27 -15.55 9.96
N LEU A 48 2.23 -14.81 10.50
CA LEU A 48 3.08 -13.91 9.75
C LEU A 48 3.88 -14.60 8.63
N ASP A 49 4.23 -15.88 8.81
CA ASP A 49 4.84 -16.73 7.80
C ASP A 49 3.93 -16.92 6.55
N GLN A 50 2.63 -17.11 6.78
CA GLN A 50 1.65 -17.25 5.72
C GLN A 50 1.41 -15.91 5.02
N LEU A 51 1.33 -14.81 5.79
CA LEU A 51 1.21 -13.46 5.24
C LEU A 51 2.39 -13.10 4.35
N GLU A 52 3.62 -13.39 4.78
CA GLU A 52 4.83 -13.14 3.99
C GLU A 52 4.79 -13.87 2.64
N THR A 53 4.46 -15.16 2.67
CA THR A 53 4.35 -15.97 1.44
C THR A 53 3.24 -15.44 0.53
N HIS A 54 2.07 -15.13 1.10
CA HIS A 54 0.93 -14.55 0.37
C HIS A 54 1.32 -13.23 -0.29
N PHE A 55 1.99 -12.34 0.43
CA PHE A 55 2.41 -11.05 -0.08
C PHE A 55 3.45 -11.15 -1.19
N TRP A 56 4.43 -12.06 -1.04
CA TRP A 56 5.42 -12.37 -2.06
C TRP A 56 4.77 -12.91 -3.34
N GLN A 57 3.74 -13.76 -3.25
CA GLN A 57 2.99 -14.21 -4.43
C GLN A 57 2.19 -13.07 -5.04
N GLN A 58 1.43 -12.35 -4.20
CA GLN A 58 0.50 -11.32 -4.65
C GLN A 58 1.19 -10.17 -5.38
N ILE A 59 2.34 -9.69 -4.88
CA ILE A 59 3.05 -8.55 -5.50
C ILE A 59 3.48 -8.84 -6.95
N GLN A 60 3.65 -10.11 -7.32
CA GLN A 60 4.03 -10.52 -8.68
C GLN A 60 2.89 -10.33 -9.69
N TYR A 61 1.64 -10.47 -9.25
CA TYR A 61 0.45 -10.24 -10.10
C TYR A 61 0.13 -8.76 -10.30
N PHE A 62 0.75 -7.87 -9.53
CA PHE A 62 0.56 -6.43 -9.64
C PHE A 62 1.89 -5.71 -9.93
N PRO A 63 2.35 -5.68 -11.20
CA PRO A 63 3.65 -5.09 -11.56
C PRO A 63 3.82 -3.61 -11.16
N SER A 64 2.73 -2.86 -11.01
CA SER A 64 2.75 -1.46 -10.58
C SER A 64 2.87 -1.27 -9.06
N THR A 65 2.68 -2.33 -8.28
CA THR A 65 2.77 -2.30 -6.82
C THR A 65 4.22 -2.44 -6.38
N GLN A 66 4.69 -1.46 -5.62
CA GLN A 66 6.08 -1.41 -5.16
C GLN A 66 6.27 -2.08 -3.81
N TYR A 67 5.29 -2.00 -2.91
CA TYR A 67 5.40 -2.58 -1.58
C TYR A 67 4.01 -2.90 -1.06
N LEU A 68 3.82 -4.08 -0.49
CA LEU A 68 2.62 -4.44 0.25
C LEU A 68 2.98 -5.21 1.52
N TYR A 69 2.26 -4.94 2.60
CA TYR A 69 2.66 -5.36 3.93
C TYR A 69 1.53 -5.36 4.95
N PHE A 70 1.83 -5.95 6.10
CA PHE A 70 1.02 -5.96 7.30
C PHE A 70 1.87 -5.61 8.52
N GLY A 71 1.43 -4.63 9.29
CA GLY A 71 1.93 -4.39 10.64
C GLY A 71 0.91 -4.86 11.67
N ALA A 72 1.29 -5.80 12.51
CA ALA A 72 0.46 -6.31 13.58
C ALA A 72 0.34 -5.31 14.74
N ALA A 73 -0.71 -5.43 15.54
CA ALA A 73 -0.92 -4.62 16.74
C ALA A 73 0.21 -4.77 17.79
N ASP A 74 0.94 -5.89 17.77
CA ASP A 74 2.07 -6.12 18.67
C ASP A 74 3.41 -5.56 18.18
N GLY A 75 3.42 -4.86 17.03
CA GLY A 75 4.61 -4.25 16.44
C GLY A 75 5.39 -5.16 15.50
N SER A 76 5.01 -6.44 15.36
CA SER A 76 5.58 -7.30 14.33
C SER A 76 5.12 -6.88 12.93
N PHE A 77 5.96 -7.15 11.93
CA PHE A 77 5.75 -6.67 10.57
C PHE A 77 6.18 -7.70 9.53
N ARG A 78 5.42 -7.79 8.43
CA ARG A 78 5.76 -8.56 7.24
C ARG A 78 5.42 -7.78 5.99
N GLY A 79 6.35 -7.71 5.05
CA GLY A 79 6.12 -7.05 3.78
C GLY A 79 6.91 -7.66 2.63
N ALA A 80 6.36 -7.54 1.43
CA ALA A 80 7.02 -7.89 0.18
C ALA A 80 7.25 -6.62 -0.64
N GLU A 81 8.51 -6.28 -0.87
CA GLU A 81 8.95 -5.06 -1.55
C GLU A 81 9.58 -5.41 -2.91
N ARG A 82 9.29 -4.61 -3.93
CA ARG A 82 9.90 -4.73 -5.24
C ARG A 82 11.15 -3.86 -5.34
N LEU A 83 12.32 -4.48 -5.45
CA LEU A 83 13.60 -3.79 -5.63
C LEU A 83 13.88 -3.45 -7.10
N GLY A 84 13.32 -4.23 -8.03
CA GLY A 84 13.51 -4.09 -9.47
C GLY A 84 12.55 -4.97 -10.26
N ALA A 85 12.81 -5.17 -11.56
CA ALA A 85 11.92 -5.92 -12.45
C ALA A 85 11.67 -7.35 -11.94
N ASN A 86 12.72 -8.05 -11.50
CA ASN A 86 12.68 -9.47 -11.16
C ASN A 86 13.22 -9.79 -9.75
N GLN A 87 13.35 -8.77 -8.88
CA GLN A 87 13.87 -8.94 -7.53
C GLN A 87 12.89 -8.39 -6.50
N LEU A 88 12.61 -9.24 -5.51
CA LEU A 88 11.75 -8.92 -4.37
C LEU A 88 12.56 -9.05 -3.08
N ALA A 89 12.25 -8.19 -2.12
CA ALA A 89 12.73 -8.28 -0.74
C ALA A 89 11.57 -8.62 0.19
N LEU A 90 11.87 -9.42 1.21
CA LEU A 90 10.97 -9.71 2.33
C LEU A 90 11.43 -8.88 3.52
N ASN A 91 10.56 -7.99 3.97
CA ASN A 91 10.81 -7.04 5.05
C ASN A 91 10.17 -7.56 6.33
N VAL A 92 10.96 -7.64 7.39
CA VAL A 92 10.60 -8.39 8.61
C VAL A 92 10.92 -7.57 9.84
N VAL A 93 9.93 -7.42 10.72
CA VAL A 93 10.15 -7.09 12.14
C VAL A 93 9.58 -8.22 12.96
N ASP A 94 10.41 -8.84 13.79
CA ASP A 94 9.99 -9.89 14.70
C ASP A 94 9.69 -9.33 16.08
N ARG A 95 8.68 -9.91 16.74
CA ARG A 95 8.30 -9.51 18.10
C ARG A 95 9.44 -9.67 19.11
N SER A 96 10.33 -10.63 18.89
CA SER A 96 11.51 -10.87 19.73
C SER A 96 12.61 -9.82 19.56
N GLN A 97 12.59 -9.08 18.46
CA GLN A 97 13.54 -8.02 18.13
C GLN A 97 12.76 -6.78 17.65
N PRO A 98 12.01 -6.14 18.57
CA PRO A 98 11.19 -5.00 18.22
C PRO A 98 12.07 -3.89 17.64
N GLU A 99 11.50 -3.12 16.71
CA GLU A 99 12.16 -2.00 16.04
C GLU A 99 13.37 -2.36 15.15
N GLN A 100 13.72 -3.63 15.04
CA GLN A 100 14.74 -4.12 14.12
C GLN A 100 14.07 -4.58 12.82
N LEU A 101 14.23 -3.77 11.77
CA LEU A 101 13.82 -4.14 10.42
C LEU A 101 14.95 -4.88 9.73
N VAL A 102 14.67 -6.10 9.28
CA VAL A 102 15.59 -6.91 8.49
C VAL A 102 14.98 -7.12 7.11
N ARG A 103 15.76 -6.87 6.05
CA ARG A 103 15.35 -7.15 4.68
C ARG A 103 16.12 -8.34 4.14
N TYR A 104 15.39 -9.32 3.63
CA TYR A 104 15.93 -10.51 3.01
C TYR A 104 15.67 -10.47 1.51
N LEU A 105 16.61 -10.94 0.70
CA LEU A 105 16.31 -11.24 -0.70
C LEU A 105 15.36 -12.45 -0.75
N ALA A 106 14.28 -12.33 -1.53
CA ALA A 106 13.34 -13.43 -1.74
C ALA A 106 13.89 -14.46 -2.74
N SER A 107 13.71 -15.75 -2.43
CA SER A 107 13.93 -16.83 -3.39
C SER A 107 12.79 -16.93 -4.40
N SER A 108 12.96 -17.79 -5.41
CA SER A 108 11.95 -18.10 -6.43
C SER A 108 10.68 -18.76 -5.89
N ASN A 109 10.69 -19.26 -4.65
CA ASN A 109 9.53 -19.85 -3.97
C ASN A 109 9.03 -19.01 -2.77
N GLY A 110 9.50 -17.78 -2.60
CA GLY A 110 9.06 -16.88 -1.54
C GLY A 110 9.68 -17.10 -0.18
N GLY A 111 10.74 -17.89 -0.10
CA GLY A 111 11.58 -18.01 1.09
C GLY A 111 12.57 -16.86 1.21
N ARG A 112 13.09 -16.68 2.42
CA ARG A 112 14.17 -15.73 2.72
C ARG A 112 15.52 -16.35 2.34
N THR A 113 16.39 -15.59 1.68
CA THR A 113 17.75 -16.03 1.32
C THR A 113 18.80 -15.21 2.07
N SER A 114 19.61 -14.41 1.39
CA SER A 114 20.59 -13.52 2.02
C SER A 114 19.93 -12.31 2.66
N ILE A 115 20.47 -11.86 3.80
CA ILE A 115 20.19 -10.54 4.35
C ILE A 115 20.73 -9.50 3.37
N LEU A 116 19.89 -8.53 3.02
CA LEU A 116 20.26 -7.36 2.22
C LEU A 116 20.82 -6.27 3.15
N ASP A 117 20.07 -5.98 4.20
CA ASP A 117 20.38 -4.96 5.20
C ASP A 117 19.57 -5.16 6.49
N GLU A 118 20.03 -4.47 7.52
CA GLU A 118 19.46 -4.45 8.87
C GLU A 118 19.43 -3.01 9.38
N GLN A 119 18.28 -2.58 9.88
CA GLN A 119 18.04 -1.20 10.29
C GLN A 119 17.30 -1.16 11.62
N SER A 120 17.83 -0.41 12.59
CA SER A 120 17.20 -0.22 13.90
C SER A 120 16.30 1.03 13.95
N GLY A 121 15.34 1.05 14.87
CA GLY A 121 14.44 2.19 15.11
C GLY A 121 13.19 2.20 14.21
N TYR A 122 12.89 1.09 13.53
CA TYR A 122 11.68 0.97 12.73
C TYR A 122 10.51 0.45 13.58
N GLU A 123 9.74 1.35 14.19
CA GLU A 123 8.50 1.01 14.88
C GLU A 123 7.27 1.21 13.95
N PRO A 124 6.66 0.14 13.40
CA PRO A 124 5.56 0.24 12.43
C PRO A 124 4.38 1.07 12.93
N ARG A 125 4.03 0.96 14.22
CA ARG A 125 2.84 1.58 14.82
C ARG A 125 2.97 3.10 14.96
N GLN A 126 4.19 3.61 14.95
CA GLN A 126 4.46 5.04 15.00
C GLN A 126 4.46 5.69 13.61
N ARG A 127 4.49 4.89 12.53
CA ARG A 127 4.57 5.40 11.16
C ARG A 127 3.25 6.07 10.73
N PRO A 128 3.30 7.07 9.83
CA PRO A 128 2.11 7.79 9.38
C PRO A 128 1.01 6.90 8.80
N TRP A 129 1.38 5.85 8.07
CA TRP A 129 0.43 4.89 7.49
C TRP A 129 -0.37 4.14 8.56
N TYR A 130 0.28 3.68 9.63
CA TYR A 130 -0.38 2.94 10.69
C TYR A 130 -1.35 3.84 11.45
N ARG A 131 -0.91 5.05 11.78
CA ARG A 131 -1.73 6.07 12.46
C ARG A 131 -2.94 6.47 11.63
N ALA A 132 -2.78 6.68 10.33
CA ALA A 132 -3.88 7.01 9.43
C ALA A 132 -4.95 5.91 9.41
N ALA A 133 -4.53 4.64 9.43
CA ALA A 133 -5.46 3.51 9.41
C ALA A 133 -6.29 3.41 10.70
N ILE A 134 -5.67 3.57 11.87
CA ILE A 134 -6.38 3.44 13.15
C ILE A 134 -7.23 4.66 13.51
N GLN A 135 -7.02 5.78 12.80
CA GLN A 135 -7.83 7.01 12.93
C GLN A 135 -9.01 7.03 11.97
N SER A 136 -9.18 6.01 11.12
CA SER A 136 -10.23 5.95 10.11
C SER A 136 -11.04 4.66 10.24
N ASP A 137 -12.37 4.79 10.13
CA ASP A 137 -13.28 3.63 10.11
C ASP A 137 -13.31 2.92 8.74
N THR A 138 -12.71 3.53 7.71
CA THR A 138 -12.76 3.05 6.32
C THR A 138 -11.36 3.00 5.72
N PRO A 139 -11.11 2.19 4.68
CA PRO A 139 -9.85 2.24 3.92
C PRO A 139 -9.52 3.68 3.50
N THR A 140 -8.30 4.12 3.76
CA THR A 140 -7.89 5.52 3.57
C THR A 140 -6.45 5.64 3.09
N TRP A 141 -6.00 6.86 2.83
CA TRP A 141 -4.61 7.15 2.51
C TRP A 141 -3.90 7.73 3.73
N SER A 142 -2.61 7.42 3.87
CA SER A 142 -1.71 8.19 4.71
C SER A 142 -1.49 9.60 4.15
N GLU A 143 -0.88 10.48 4.95
CA GLU A 143 -0.15 11.63 4.40
C GLU A 143 1.05 11.17 3.55
N ILE A 144 1.71 12.09 2.84
CA ILE A 144 2.96 11.80 2.14
C ILE A 144 4.10 11.85 3.16
N TYR A 145 4.94 10.82 3.19
CA TYR A 145 6.04 10.71 4.15
C TYR A 145 7.26 10.01 3.53
N PRO A 146 8.47 10.20 4.08
CA PRO A 146 9.65 9.48 3.61
C PRO A 146 9.57 8.02 4.04
N ASP A 147 9.73 7.12 3.07
CA ASP A 147 9.93 5.70 3.28
C ASP A 147 11.13 5.43 4.18
N PHE A 148 11.04 4.40 5.03
CA PHE A 148 12.11 4.10 5.98
C PHE A 148 13.34 3.51 5.29
N ASN A 149 13.14 2.62 4.32
CA ASN A 149 14.23 1.94 3.62
C ASN A 149 14.96 2.88 2.66
N SER A 150 14.18 3.55 1.79
CA SER A 150 14.71 4.27 0.63
C SER A 150 14.75 5.80 0.79
N GLN A 151 14.13 6.35 1.85
CA GLN A 151 13.92 7.79 2.05
C GLN A 151 13.14 8.47 0.90
N ARG A 152 12.56 7.69 -0.01
CA ARG A 152 11.70 8.20 -1.08
C ARG A 152 10.36 8.61 -0.49
N LEU A 153 9.84 9.75 -0.93
CA LEU A 153 8.49 10.15 -0.55
C LEU A 153 7.47 9.19 -1.17
N GLY A 154 6.62 8.66 -0.29
CA GLY A 154 5.55 7.74 -0.63
C GLY A 154 4.23 8.15 0.01
N ILE A 155 3.15 7.56 -0.48
CA ILE A 155 1.83 7.57 0.13
C ILE A 155 1.33 6.12 0.19
N THR A 156 0.64 5.78 1.26
CA THR A 156 0.21 4.40 1.52
C THR A 156 -1.30 4.32 1.55
N ALA A 157 -1.88 3.41 0.75
CA ALA A 157 -3.26 2.99 0.94
C ALA A 157 -3.30 2.03 2.12
N VAL A 158 -4.16 2.30 3.10
CA VAL A 158 -4.19 1.57 4.36
C VAL A 158 -5.59 1.08 4.70
N GLN A 159 -5.64 -0.07 5.38
CA GLN A 159 -6.87 -0.63 5.91
C GLN A 159 -6.60 -1.30 7.26
N ALA A 160 -7.29 -0.84 8.31
CA ALA A 160 -7.23 -1.47 9.62
C ALA A 160 -8.01 -2.79 9.63
N ILE A 161 -7.42 -3.83 10.23
CA ILE A 161 -8.00 -5.16 10.37
C ILE A 161 -8.37 -5.38 11.83
N HIS A 162 -9.64 -5.67 12.09
CA HIS A 162 -10.17 -5.94 13.42
C HIS A 162 -10.68 -7.38 13.51
N SER A 163 -10.64 -7.98 14.70
CA SER A 163 -11.35 -9.24 14.96
C SER A 163 -12.85 -9.00 15.07
N THR A 164 -13.62 -10.08 15.13
CA THR A 164 -15.08 -10.07 15.25
C THR A 164 -15.58 -9.36 16.52
N ASP A 165 -14.74 -9.27 17.56
CA ASP A 165 -14.99 -8.54 18.81
C ASP A 165 -14.58 -7.05 18.75
N GLY A 166 -14.10 -6.57 17.58
CA GLY A 166 -13.68 -5.18 17.37
C GLY A 166 -12.24 -4.86 17.79
N ARG A 167 -11.46 -5.83 18.28
CA ARG A 167 -10.05 -5.59 18.64
C ARG A 167 -9.18 -5.46 17.40
N LEU A 168 -8.27 -4.47 17.38
CA LEU A 168 -7.29 -4.30 16.30
C LEU A 168 -6.34 -5.51 16.25
N LEU A 169 -6.26 -6.14 15.07
CA LEU A 169 -5.30 -7.20 14.76
C LEU A 169 -4.03 -6.62 14.11
N GLY A 170 -4.20 -5.59 13.30
CA GLY A 170 -3.12 -4.88 12.62
C GLY A 170 -3.63 -4.05 11.45
N VAL A 171 -2.71 -3.61 10.61
CA VAL A 171 -2.98 -2.71 9.50
C VAL A 171 -2.33 -3.27 8.24
N LEU A 172 -3.11 -3.38 7.17
CA LEU A 172 -2.61 -3.64 5.82
C LEU A 172 -2.19 -2.32 5.17
N GLY A 173 -1.08 -2.35 4.43
CA GLY A 173 -0.56 -1.21 3.69
C GLY A 173 -0.07 -1.60 2.30
N VAL A 174 -0.31 -0.71 1.34
CA VAL A 174 0.26 -0.80 -0.02
C VAL A 174 0.81 0.56 -0.41
N ASP A 175 2.11 0.62 -0.70
CA ASP A 175 2.78 1.88 -1.01
C ASP A 175 2.75 2.23 -2.49
N LEU A 176 2.56 3.52 -2.73
CA LEU A 176 2.87 4.19 -3.99
C LEU A 176 4.01 5.19 -3.77
N PHE A 177 5.16 4.89 -4.35
CA PHE A 177 6.25 5.85 -4.47
C PHE A 177 6.21 6.49 -5.85
N SER A 178 6.16 7.83 -5.93
CA SER A 178 6.39 8.48 -7.24
C SER A 178 7.85 8.87 -7.44
N ARG A 179 8.22 8.98 -8.72
CA ARG A 179 9.51 9.54 -9.15
C ARG A 179 9.50 11.07 -9.18
N ALA A 180 8.31 11.69 -9.21
CA ALA A 180 8.06 13.12 -9.43
C ALA A 180 8.01 13.96 -8.15
N TRP A 181 7.95 13.35 -6.96
CA TRP A 181 7.93 14.07 -5.68
C TRP A 181 9.29 14.64 -5.26
N ARG A 182 10.28 14.65 -6.17
CA ARG A 182 11.68 14.99 -5.85
C ARG A 182 11.96 16.50 -5.73
N ASP A 183 11.12 17.36 -6.32
CA ASP A 183 11.40 18.81 -6.44
C ASP A 183 10.18 19.72 -6.18
N SER A 184 9.42 19.54 -5.09
CA SER A 184 8.29 20.45 -4.83
C SER A 184 8.00 20.68 -3.36
N SER A 185 8.87 21.42 -2.68
CA SER A 185 8.60 21.98 -1.34
C SER A 185 7.51 23.07 -1.34
N ALA A 186 7.15 23.61 -2.51
CA ALA A 186 6.23 24.75 -2.63
C ALA A 186 4.77 24.39 -3.01
N ILE A 187 4.51 23.26 -3.68
CA ILE A 187 3.16 22.97 -4.22
C ILE A 187 2.22 22.35 -3.16
N PHE A 188 2.74 21.74 -2.09
CA PHE A 188 1.94 20.85 -1.23
C PHE A 188 1.67 21.35 0.20
N ARG A 189 2.02 22.60 0.54
CA ARG A 189 1.53 23.25 1.77
C ARG A 189 0.02 23.55 1.72
N SER A 190 -0.60 23.46 0.56
CA SER A 190 -2.03 23.62 0.38
C SER A 190 -2.66 22.26 0.05
N ALA A 191 -3.54 21.77 0.92
CA ALA A 191 -4.36 20.57 0.74
C ALA A 191 -5.29 20.60 -0.49
N ALA A 192 -5.09 21.52 -1.44
CA ALA A 192 -5.99 21.86 -2.53
C ALA A 192 -5.68 21.13 -3.86
N VAL A 193 -4.46 20.62 -4.07
CA VAL A 193 -4.08 20.02 -5.37
C VAL A 193 -4.23 18.49 -5.39
N VAL A 194 -4.04 17.81 -4.25
CA VAL A 194 -4.11 16.33 -4.18
C VAL A 194 -5.53 15.84 -3.82
N ARG A 195 -6.30 16.63 -3.07
CA ARG A 195 -7.69 16.30 -2.71
C ARG A 195 -8.59 16.05 -3.93
N PRO A 196 -8.58 16.82 -5.03
CA PRO A 196 -9.49 16.59 -6.15
C PRO A 196 -9.19 15.28 -6.90
N ILE A 197 -7.91 14.91 -7.03
CA ILE A 197 -7.50 13.70 -7.76
C ILE A 197 -7.82 12.43 -6.94
N LEU A 198 -7.65 12.50 -5.62
CA LEU A 198 -8.05 11.40 -4.71
C LEU A 198 -9.58 11.36 -4.49
N SER A 199 -10.26 12.51 -4.50
CA SER A 199 -11.72 12.60 -4.30
C SER A 199 -12.52 12.19 -5.53
N SER A 200 -12.06 12.46 -6.75
CA SER A 200 -12.74 12.03 -7.98
C SER A 200 -12.64 10.51 -8.20
N ALA A 201 -11.62 9.84 -7.65
CA ALA A 201 -11.50 8.38 -7.70
C ALA A 201 -12.41 7.65 -6.68
N MET A 202 -12.87 8.34 -5.62
CA MET A 202 -13.79 7.78 -4.61
C MET A 202 -15.27 7.77 -5.04
N VAL A 203 -15.68 8.61 -6.01
CA VAL A 203 -17.11 8.79 -6.34
C VAL A 203 -17.66 7.73 -7.32
N CYS A 204 -16.81 6.96 -8.02
CA CYS A 204 -17.27 6.05 -9.09
C CYS A 204 -17.49 4.58 -8.69
N SER A 205 -17.54 4.22 -7.40
CA SER A 205 -17.87 2.85 -6.99
C SER A 205 -18.93 2.80 -5.88
N SER A 206 -20.17 3.09 -6.25
CA SER A 206 -21.35 2.65 -5.50
C SER A 206 -22.39 2.13 -6.51
N PRO A 207 -22.68 0.82 -6.58
CA PRO A 207 -23.91 0.37 -7.20
C PRO A 207 -25.04 0.70 -6.24
N ALA A 208 -25.95 1.57 -6.67
CA ALA A 208 -27.21 1.78 -6.00
C ALA A 208 -27.94 0.44 -5.89
N LEU A 209 -28.12 -0.06 -4.66
CA LEU A 209 -29.09 -1.10 -4.36
C LEU A 209 -30.48 -0.48 -4.48
N THR A 210 -31.10 -0.65 -5.64
CA THR A 210 -32.53 -0.40 -5.83
C THR A 210 -33.29 -1.42 -5.00
N ARG A 211 -34.02 -0.96 -3.99
CA ARG A 211 -35.04 -1.74 -3.30
C ARG A 211 -36.14 -2.14 -4.30
N VAL A 212 -36.48 -3.42 -4.31
CA VAL A 212 -37.81 -3.94 -4.65
C VAL A 212 -38.24 -4.81 -3.49
#